data_AF-A0A6N9C1N5-F1
#
_entry.id   AF-A0A6N9C1N5-F1
#
_cell.length_a   1.000
_cell.length_b   1.000
_cell.length_c   1.000
_cell.angle_alpha   90.00
_cell.angle_beta   90.00
_cell.angle_gamma   90.00
#
_symmetry.space_group_name_H-M   'P 1'
#
loop_
_entity.id
_entity.type
_entity.pdbx_description
1 polymer ?
#
loop_
_entity_poly.entity_id
_entity_poly.type
_entity_poly.pdbx_seq_one_letter_code
_entity_poly.pdbx_strand_id
1 'polypeptide(L)'
;MIARAPFEIDDRFLLQVYRLTTVLALIAMPILWAVYGLPAGLSFAIGSLLSLSAILSLEFIIRRMVKPGGSAQTKRWLGFIALGKYTVIFVGFYLLTKSNWLNVYTLAAGIGLVQLVVILKAIVMMIGVLSKKE
;
A
#
# COMPACT_ATOMS: atom_id res chain seq x y z
N MET A 1 11.00 -15.78 -31.34
CA MET A 1 10.36 -14.51 -30.92
C MET A 1 9.43 -14.83 -29.76
N ILE A 2 9.80 -14.45 -28.53
CA ILE A 2 8.94 -14.65 -27.36
C ILE A 2 7.89 -13.55 -27.42
N ALA A 3 6.62 -13.93 -27.57
CA ALA A 3 5.50 -13.00 -27.54
C ALA A 3 5.54 -12.23 -26.22
N ARG A 4 5.71 -10.90 -26.28
CA ARG A 4 5.59 -10.05 -25.09
C ARG A 4 4.18 -10.22 -24.54
N ALA A 5 4.05 -10.60 -23.27
CA ALA A 5 2.76 -10.67 -22.62
C ALA A 5 2.10 -9.27 -22.69
N PRO A 6 0.81 -9.15 -23.01
CA PRO A 6 0.11 -7.86 -23.12
C PRO A 6 0.02 -7.10 -21.77
N PHE A 7 0.53 -7.69 -20.69
CA PHE A 7 0.64 -7.13 -19.35
C PHE A 7 2.12 -6.95 -18.96
N GLU A 8 2.87 -6.14 -19.71
CA GLU A 8 4.14 -5.61 -19.20
C GLU A 8 3.79 -4.55 -18.14
N ILE A 9 3.61 -4.98 -16.89
CA ILE A 9 3.55 -4.05 -15.75
C ILE A 9 4.92 -3.37 -15.71
N ASP A 10 4.96 -2.10 -16.10
CA ASP A 10 6.18 -1.29 -16.08
C ASP A 10 6.86 -1.42 -14.71
N ASP A 11 8.19 -1.63 -14.70
CA ASP A 11 9.01 -1.73 -13.48
C ASP A 11 8.80 -0.51 -12.56
N ARG A 12 8.30 0.59 -13.12
CA ARG A 12 7.98 1.85 -12.43
C ARG A 12 6.58 1.90 -11.83
N PHE A 13 5.72 0.90 -12.00
CA PHE A 13 4.34 0.92 -11.49
C PHE A 13 4.28 1.17 -9.98
N LEU A 14 5.01 0.35 -9.19
CA LEU A 14 5.05 0.51 -7.74
C LEU A 14 5.65 1.85 -7.33
N LEU A 15 6.69 2.32 -8.03
CA LEU A 15 7.28 3.65 -7.79
C LEU A 15 6.26 4.77 -8.00
N GLN A 16 5.43 4.68 -9.04
CA GLN A 16 4.36 5.64 -9.29
C GLN A 16 3.28 5.59 -8.20
N VAL A 17 2.92 4.39 -7.73
CA VAL A 17 1.99 4.21 -6.60
C VAL A 17 2.54 4.87 -5.35
N TYR A 18 3.81 4.63 -5.00
CA TYR A 18 4.44 5.26 -3.83
C TYR A 18 4.48 6.78 -3.93
N ARG A 19 4.88 7.33 -5.09
CA ARG A 19 4.92 8.78 -5.29
C ARG A 19 3.54 9.39 -5.19
N LEU A 20 2.55 8.82 -5.88
CA LEU A 20 1.19 9.35 -5.91
C LEU A 20 0.52 9.26 -4.53
N THR A 21 0.68 8.14 -3.83
CA THR A 21 0.16 7.99 -2.46
C THR A 21 0.81 9.01 -1.52
N THR A 22 2.13 9.20 -1.60
CA THR A 22 2.83 10.17 -0.74
C THR A 22 2.32 11.60 -0.99
N VAL A 23 2.17 11.99 -2.27
CA VAL A 23 1.65 13.31 -2.63
C VAL A 23 0.22 13.50 -2.12
N LEU A 24 -0.66 12.51 -2.34
CA LEU A 24 -2.04 12.59 -1.86
C LEU A 24 -2.11 12.61 -0.34
N ALA A 25 -1.26 11.86 0.35
CA ALA A 25 -1.20 11.85 1.80
C ALA A 25 -0.78 13.23 2.36
N LEU A 26 0.25 13.85 1.76
CA LEU A 26 0.74 15.18 2.15
C LEU A 26 -0.29 16.30 1.92
N ILE A 27 -1.20 16.13 0.96
CA ILE A 27 -2.28 17.10 0.70
C ILE A 27 -3.48 16.82 1.60
N ALA A 28 -3.91 15.56 1.72
CA ALA A 28 -5.10 15.20 2.47
C ALA A 28 -4.92 15.33 3.99
N MET A 29 -3.71 15.08 4.53
CA MET A 29 -3.42 15.22 5.95
C MET A 29 -3.73 16.63 6.50
N PRO A 30 -3.17 17.74 5.96
CA PRO A 30 -3.44 19.08 6.48
C PRO A 30 -4.91 19.49 6.29
N ILE A 31 -5.58 19.03 5.22
CA ILE A 31 -7.01 19.27 5.02
C ILE A 31 -7.82 18.59 6.13
N LEU A 32 -7.55 17.31 6.41
CA LEU A 32 -8.24 16.58 7.46
C LEU A 32 -7.95 17.14 8.86
N TRP A 33 -6.74 17.64 9.09
CA TRP A 33 -6.43 18.38 10.31
C TRP A 33 -7.28 19.66 10.39
N ALA A 34 -7.28 20.50 9.36
CA ALA A 34 -8.00 21.77 9.37
C ALA A 34 -9.52 21.59 9.57
N VAL A 35 -10.11 20.55 8.97
CA VAL A 35 -11.57 20.32 8.99
C VAL A 35 -12.03 19.53 10.22
N TYR A 36 -11.30 18.50 10.62
CA TYR A 36 -11.73 17.54 11.66
C TYR A 36 -10.83 17.53 12.90
N GLY A 37 -9.83 18.40 12.95
CA GLY A 37 -8.90 18.55 14.05
C GLY A 37 -7.67 17.66 13.97
N LEU A 38 -6.73 17.94 14.88
CA LEU A 38 -5.42 17.26 14.98
C LEU A 38 -5.51 15.72 15.07
N PRO A 39 -6.44 15.11 15.85
CA PRO A 39 -6.57 13.66 15.90
C PRO A 39 -6.90 13.04 14.53
N ALA A 40 -7.72 13.72 13.72
CA ALA A 40 -8.12 13.23 12.41
C ALA A 40 -6.96 13.23 11.41
N GLY A 41 -6.18 14.32 11.37
CA GLY A 41 -4.99 14.44 10.54
C GLY A 41 -3.91 13.42 10.92
N LEU A 42 -3.65 13.24 12.21
CA LEU A 42 -2.69 12.25 12.71
C LEU A 42 -3.12 10.82 12.39
N SER A 43 -4.38 10.49 12.61
CA SER A 43 -4.94 9.17 12.32
C SER A 43 -4.78 8.82 10.84
N PHE A 44 -5.09 9.76 9.96
CA PHE A 44 -4.91 9.58 8.52
C PHE A 44 -3.44 9.38 8.12
N ALA A 45 -2.53 10.17 8.69
CA ALA A 45 -1.10 10.05 8.43
C ALA A 45 -0.57 8.68 8.87
N ILE A 46 -0.94 8.25 10.08
CA ILE A 46 -0.57 6.92 10.60
C ILE A 46 -1.13 5.80 9.71
N GLY A 47 -2.41 5.88 9.32
CA GLY A 47 -3.04 4.89 8.44
C GLY A 47 -2.35 4.79 7.08
N SER A 48 -2.02 5.93 6.48
CA SER A 48 -1.32 6.02 5.20
C SER A 48 0.09 5.43 5.28
N LEU A 49 0.83 5.74 6.36
CA LEU A 49 2.17 5.20 6.60
C LEU A 49 2.13 3.68 6.84
N LEU A 50 1.17 3.19 7.61
CA LEU A 50 0.99 1.76 7.84
C LEU A 50 0.71 1.02 6.52
N SER A 51 -0.19 1.54 5.68
CA SER A 51 -0.51 0.92 4.40
C SER A 51 0.68 0.95 3.43
N LEU A 52 1.39 2.08 3.34
CA LEU A 52 2.61 2.18 2.53
C LEU A 52 3.69 1.21 2.99
N SER A 53 3.97 1.17 4.28
CA SER A 53 4.98 0.27 4.86
C SER A 53 4.61 -1.20 4.66
N ALA A 54 3.33 -1.55 4.71
CA ALA A 54 2.86 -2.91 4.47
C ALA A 54 3.14 -3.37 3.04
N ILE A 55 2.94 -2.49 2.05
CA ILE A 55 3.21 -2.77 0.63
C ILE A 55 4.71 -2.78 0.35
N LEU A 56 5.49 -1.81 0.87
CA LEU A 56 6.94 -1.81 0.75
C LEU A 56 7.58 -3.07 1.35
N SER A 57 7.11 -3.48 2.53
CA SER A 57 7.52 -4.72 3.18
C SER A 57 7.18 -5.94 2.32
N LEU A 58 5.98 -5.96 1.73
CA LEU A 58 5.55 -7.07 0.88
C LEU A 58 6.41 -7.14 -0.40
N GLU A 59 6.66 -6.01 -1.05
CA GLU A 59 7.55 -5.92 -2.21
C GLU A 59 8.95 -6.43 -1.87
N PHE A 60 9.51 -6.02 -0.73
CA PHE A 60 10.82 -6.47 -0.27
C PHE A 60 10.86 -8.00 -0.07
N ILE A 61 9.83 -8.56 0.57
CA ILE A 61 9.71 -10.00 0.80
C ILE A 61 9.62 -10.75 -0.54
N ILE A 62 8.76 -10.30 -1.46
CA ILE A 62 8.58 -10.93 -2.77
C ILE A 62 9.88 -10.88 -3.58
N ARG A 63 10.54 -9.72 -3.66
CA ARG A 63 11.84 -9.58 -4.34
C ARG A 63 12.88 -10.54 -3.77
N ARG A 64 12.86 -10.79 -2.46
CA ARG A 64 13.78 -11.73 -1.79
C ARG A 64 13.39 -13.20 -1.99
N MET A 65 12.11 -13.52 -2.17
CA MET A 65 11.65 -14.87 -2.51
C MET A 65 11.95 -15.27 -3.95
N VAL A 66 11.83 -14.32 -4.89
CA VAL A 66 12.04 -14.54 -6.33
C VAL A 66 13.51 -14.59 -6.71
N LYS A 67 14.41 -13.95 -5.93
CA LYS A 67 15.86 -14.03 -6.19
C LYS A 67 16.36 -15.49 -6.19
N PRO A 68 16.99 -15.97 -7.28
CA PRO A 68 17.60 -17.30 -7.32
C PRO A 68 18.78 -17.36 -6.34
N GLY A 69 18.89 -18.45 -5.59
CA GLY A 69 19.98 -18.68 -4.61
C GLY A 69 19.56 -18.69 -3.12
N GLY A 70 18.31 -18.37 -2.78
CA GLY A 70 17.81 -18.45 -1.40
C GLY A 70 17.40 -19.87 -0.98
N SER A 71 17.78 -20.31 0.23
CA SER A 71 17.38 -21.61 0.77
C SER A 71 15.84 -21.73 0.87
N ALA A 72 15.30 -22.93 0.63
CA ALA A 72 13.86 -23.19 0.73
C ALA A 72 13.30 -22.87 2.13
N GLN A 73 14.11 -23.06 3.18
CA GLN A 73 13.77 -22.71 4.56
C GLN A 73 13.64 -21.20 4.75
N THR A 74 14.55 -20.40 4.19
CA THR A 74 14.48 -18.93 4.23
C THR A 74 13.22 -18.41 3.53
N LYS A 75 12.85 -19.00 2.38
CA LYS A 75 11.61 -18.63 1.66
C LYS A 75 10.36 -18.95 2.48
N ARG A 76 10.33 -20.10 3.17
CA ARG A 76 9.21 -20.49 4.04
C ARG A 76 9.04 -19.53 5.22
N TRP A 77 10.14 -19.15 5.88
CA TRP A 77 10.13 -18.18 6.97
C TRP A 77 9.69 -16.78 6.52
N LEU A 78 10.16 -16.31 5.36
CA LEU A 78 9.71 -15.05 4.77
C LEU A 78 8.20 -15.03 4.52
N GLY A 79 7.60 -16.17 4.14
CA GLY A 79 6.15 -16.29 3.95
C GLY A 79 5.37 -16.17 5.25
N PHE A 80 5.86 -16.83 6.31
CA PHE A 80 5.26 -16.68 7.64
C PHE A 80 5.35 -15.26 8.17
N ILE A 81 6.47 -14.56 7.97
CA ILE A 81 6.61 -13.14 8.35
C ILE A 81 5.67 -12.26 7.54
N ALA A 82 5.53 -12.53 6.23
CA ALA A 82 4.63 -11.80 5.35
C ALA A 82 3.16 -11.88 5.79
N LEU A 83 2.72 -13.05 6.27
CA LEU A 83 1.36 -13.26 6.77
C LEU A 83 1.20 -12.77 8.21
N GLY A 84 2.17 -13.08 9.08
CA GLY A 84 2.12 -12.76 10.51
C GLY A 84 2.07 -11.27 10.81
N LYS A 85 2.65 -10.42 9.94
CA LYS A 85 2.56 -8.96 10.09
C LYS A 85 1.12 -8.45 10.08
N TYR A 86 0.20 -9.10 9.36
CA TYR A 86 -1.20 -8.70 9.32
C TYR A 86 -1.93 -8.99 10.63
N THR A 87 -1.52 -10.03 11.36
CA THR A 87 -2.02 -10.30 12.72
C THR A 87 -1.62 -9.17 13.68
N VAL A 88 -0.37 -8.70 13.59
CA VAL A 88 0.11 -7.58 14.41
C VAL A 88 -0.65 -6.29 14.06
N ILE A 89 -0.87 -6.02 12.76
CA ILE A 89 -1.66 -4.89 12.29
C ILE A 89 -3.11 -4.98 12.83
N PHE A 90 -3.72 -6.17 12.78
CA PHE A 90 -5.08 -6.39 13.28
C PHE A 90 -5.21 -6.11 14.78
N VAL A 91 -4.28 -6.65 15.59
CA VAL A 91 -4.25 -6.40 17.04
C VAL A 91 -4.01 -4.92 17.33
N GLY A 92 -3.09 -4.28 16.59
CA GLY A 92 -2.86 -2.84 16.69
C GLY A 92 -4.12 -2.03 16.39
N PHE A 93 -4.87 -2.39 15.35
CA PHE A 93 -6.16 -1.77 15.04
C PHE A 93 -7.18 -1.91 16.15
N TYR A 94 -7.29 -3.10 16.74
CA TYR A 94 -8.20 -3.36 17.85
C TYR A 94 -7.87 -2.51 19.09
N LEU A 95 -6.59 -2.31 19.38
CA LEU A 95 -6.16 -1.45 20.49
C LEU A 95 -6.39 0.04 20.18
N LEU A 96 -6.16 0.45 18.94
CA LEU A 96 -6.39 1.84 18.49
C LEU A 96 -7.88 2.23 18.55
N THR A 97 -8.79 1.33 18.15
CA THR A 97 -10.24 1.57 18.27
C THR A 97 -10.69 1.67 19.73
N LYS A 98 -10.01 0.98 20.66
CA LYS A 98 -10.29 1.09 22.10
C LYS A 98 -9.77 2.37 22.75
N SER A 99 -8.73 2.98 22.19
CA SER A 99 -8.03 4.12 22.80
C SER A 99 -8.77 5.46 22.70
N ASN A 100 -9.73 5.63 21.78
CA ASN A 100 -10.41 6.90 21.43
C ASN A 100 -9.47 8.08 21.09
N TRP A 101 -8.15 7.91 21.15
CA TRP A 101 -7.15 8.92 20.82
C TRP A 101 -7.09 9.24 19.33
N LEU A 102 -7.41 8.25 18.48
CA LEU A 102 -7.35 8.37 17.03
C LEU A 102 -8.75 8.24 16.43
N ASN A 103 -9.03 9.05 15.43
CA ASN A 103 -10.26 8.95 14.65
C ASN A 103 -10.16 7.74 13.72
N VAL A 104 -10.93 6.70 14.06
CA VAL A 104 -10.95 5.41 13.35
C VAL A 104 -11.34 5.58 11.87
N TYR A 105 -12.23 6.52 11.55
CA TYR A 105 -12.67 6.76 10.18
C TYR A 105 -11.54 7.32 9.31
N THR A 106 -10.81 8.33 9.81
CA THR A 106 -9.71 8.90 9.04
C THR A 106 -8.48 8.00 9.04
N LEU A 107 -8.29 7.17 10.07
CA LEU A 107 -7.32 6.08 10.08
C LEU A 107 -7.60 5.07 8.96
N ALA A 108 -8.85 4.61 8.84
CA ALA A 108 -9.28 3.68 7.79
C ALA A 108 -9.15 4.32 6.39
N ALA A 109 -9.51 5.60 6.25
CA ALA A 109 -9.31 6.35 5.02
C ALA A 109 -7.81 6.43 4.64
N GLY A 110 -6.94 6.66 5.61
CA GLY A 110 -5.50 6.66 5.42
C GLY A 110 -4.98 5.31 4.94
N ILE A 111 -5.47 4.20 5.54
CA ILE A 111 -5.10 2.87 5.04
C ILE A 111 -5.53 2.70 3.59
N GLY A 112 -6.81 2.94 3.31
CA GLY A 112 -7.42 2.71 2.00
C GLY A 112 -6.85 3.56 0.88
N LEU A 113 -6.12 4.64 1.21
CA LEU A 113 -5.48 5.52 0.23
C LEU A 113 -4.58 4.74 -0.74
N VAL A 114 -3.75 3.82 -0.24
CA VAL A 114 -2.81 3.11 -1.13
C VAL A 114 -3.56 2.17 -2.08
N GLN A 115 -4.58 1.47 -1.58
CA GLN A 115 -5.43 0.59 -2.37
C GLN A 115 -6.15 1.39 -3.46
N LEU A 116 -6.66 2.58 -3.13
CA LEU A 116 -7.30 3.48 -4.09
C LEU A 116 -6.31 3.90 -5.19
N VAL A 117 -5.07 4.25 -4.82
CA VAL A 117 -4.02 4.62 -5.78
C VAL A 117 -3.64 3.45 -6.69
N VAL A 118 -3.53 2.23 -6.14
CA VAL A 118 -3.26 1.01 -6.91
C VAL A 118 -4.38 0.76 -7.92
N ILE A 119 -5.64 0.82 -7.49
CA ILE A 119 -6.80 0.63 -8.36
C ILE A 119 -6.84 1.68 -9.46
N LEU A 120 -6.67 2.96 -9.12
CA LEU A 120 -6.65 4.06 -10.10
C LEU A 120 -5.56 3.85 -11.15
N LYS A 121 -4.34 3.49 -10.71
CA LYS A 121 -3.23 3.22 -11.63
C LYS A 121 -3.49 2.00 -12.51
N ALA A 122 -4.10 0.95 -11.98
CA ALA A 122 -4.49 -0.23 -12.75
C ALA A 122 -5.54 0.12 -13.83
N ILE A 123 -6.54 0.94 -13.50
CA ILE A 123 -7.56 1.40 -14.45
C ILE A 123 -6.92 2.23 -15.58
N VAL A 124 -6.06 3.20 -15.24
CA VAL A 124 -5.37 4.02 -16.25
C VAL A 124 -4.55 3.16 -17.21
N MET A 125 -3.87 2.14 -16.68
CA MET A 125 -3.11 1.20 -17.51
C MET A 125 -4.02 0.38 -18.44
N MET A 126 -5.14 -0.12 -17.91
CA MET A 126 -6.13 -0.87 -18.71
C MET A 126 -6.69 -0.03 -19.87
N ILE A 127 -7.06 1.23 -19.61
CA ILE A 127 -7.53 2.15 -20.65
C ILE A 127 -6.44 2.42 -21.70
N GLY A 128 -5.20 2.65 -21.26
CA GLY A 128 -4.07 2.86 -22.17
C GLY A 128 -3.80 1.68 -23.10
N VAL A 129 -4.02 0.45 -22.63
CA VAL A 129 -3.89 -0.76 -23.46
C VAL A 129 -5.05 -0.87 -24.46
N LEU A 130 -6.29 -0.61 -24.02
CA LEU A 130 -7.47 -0.67 -24.89
C LEU A 130 -7.41 0.37 -26.01
N SER A 131 -6.98 1.60 -25.70
CA SER A 131 -6.83 2.68 -26.67
C SER A 131 -5.71 2.48 -27.69
N LYS A 132 -4.75 1.58 -27.43
CA LYS A 132 -3.62 1.28 -28.34
C LYS A 132 -3.93 0.13 -29.32
N LYS A 133 -5.10 -0.49 -29.16
CA LYS A 133 -5.57 -1.63 -29.95
C LYS A 133 -6.53 -1.20 -31.07
N GLU A 134 -6.95 0.06 -31.06
CA GLU A 134 -7.57 0.78 -32.19
C GLU A 134 -6.49 1.47 -33.03
#